data_AF-A0A2D7S1L5-F1
#
_entry.id   AF-A0A2D7S1L5-F1
#
_cell.length_a   1.000
_cell.length_b   1.000
_cell.length_c   1.000
_cell.angle_alpha   90.00
_cell.angle_beta   90.00
_cell.angle_gamma   90.00
#
_symmetry.space_group_name_H-M   'P 1'
#
loop_
_entity.id
_entity.type
_entity.pdbx_description
1 polymer ?
#
loop_
_entity_poly.entity_id
_entity_poly.type
_entity_poly.pdbx_seq_one_letter_code
_entity_poly.pdbx_strand_id
1 'polypeptide(L)'
;MSFVDSIEKVTEAKWYKLMMPKLYGWGAAIVILGALFKIENLPGASYMLMAGLGIESIIFFFSAFEKQHVEPDWSLVYPELAHMNDPDAIKRPSQQLDEALERAKIDNELIESLNEGLRAFGESAKQLNETVTAASGISEYNSQIEEGVKNMNALNSLYELQLQTSNQQMEATTIFLQNLQTSVEDSRRFQEQVGSLADNLEQLNKVYANMLNAMNPNK
;
A
#
# COMPACT_ATOMS: atom_id res chain seq x y z
N MET A 1 44.96 -2.13 -23.09
CA MET A 1 43.81 -2.87 -23.64
C MET A 1 42.60 -2.35 -22.93
N SER A 2 41.70 -1.72 -23.68
CA SER A 2 40.58 -0.96 -23.12
C SER A 2 39.54 -1.92 -22.54
N PHE A 3 38.88 -1.53 -21.46
CA PHE A 3 37.76 -2.26 -20.84
C PHE A 3 36.66 -2.61 -21.88
N VAL A 4 36.50 -1.75 -22.88
CA VAL A 4 35.61 -1.92 -24.03
C VAL A 4 36.01 -3.14 -24.89
N ASP A 5 37.30 -3.32 -25.18
CA ASP A 5 37.81 -4.45 -25.98
C ASP A 5 37.57 -5.80 -25.28
N SER A 6 37.55 -5.79 -23.94
CA SER A 6 37.29 -6.97 -23.13
C SER A 6 35.80 -7.35 -23.11
N ILE A 7 34.90 -6.36 -23.12
CA ILE A 7 33.45 -6.60 -23.22
C ILE A 7 33.08 -7.08 -24.62
N GLU A 8 33.68 -6.50 -25.67
CA GLU A 8 33.44 -6.90 -27.07
C GLU A 8 33.85 -8.37 -27.33
N LYS A 9 34.95 -8.83 -26.73
CA LYS A 9 35.36 -10.25 -26.80
C LYS A 9 34.39 -11.21 -26.09
N VAL A 10 33.73 -10.75 -25.03
CA VAL A 10 32.76 -11.56 -24.28
C VAL A 10 31.44 -11.65 -25.04
N THR A 11 30.98 -10.55 -25.65
CA THR A 11 29.76 -10.52 -26.47
C THR A 11 29.92 -11.25 -27.81
N GLU A 12 31.14 -11.34 -28.36
CA GLU A 12 31.42 -12.12 -29.57
C GLU A 12 31.60 -13.63 -29.34
N ALA A 13 31.70 -14.07 -28.09
CA ALA A 13 31.93 -15.48 -27.78
C ALA A 13 30.74 -16.35 -28.21
N LYS A 14 31.01 -17.51 -28.84
CA LYS A 14 29.97 -18.44 -29.33
C LYS A 14 28.95 -18.83 -28.26
N TRP A 15 29.38 -18.93 -27.00
CA TRP A 15 28.50 -19.24 -25.89
C TRP A 15 27.56 -18.08 -25.55
N TYR A 16 27.99 -16.83 -25.68
CA TYR A 16 27.17 -15.64 -25.43
C TYR A 16 26.02 -15.55 -26.45
N LYS A 17 26.34 -15.67 -27.74
CA LYS A 17 25.34 -15.66 -28.84
C LYS A 17 24.32 -16.82 -28.75
N LEU A 18 24.71 -17.96 -28.19
CA LEU A 18 23.79 -19.08 -27.97
C LEU A 18 22.94 -18.94 -26.69
N MET A 19 23.45 -18.23 -25.68
CA MET A 19 22.78 -18.05 -24.39
C MET A 19 21.85 -16.84 -24.39
N MET A 20 22.18 -15.78 -25.13
CA MET A 20 21.42 -14.51 -25.13
C MET A 20 19.94 -14.70 -25.56
N PRO A 21 19.62 -15.45 -26.62
CA PRO A 21 18.22 -15.76 -26.98
C PRO A 21 17.43 -16.48 -25.87
N LYS A 22 18.10 -17.34 -25.11
CA LYS A 22 17.48 -18.09 -23.99
C LYS A 22 17.28 -17.18 -22.77
N LEU A 23 18.20 -16.25 -22.53
CA LEU A 23 18.09 -15.24 -21.48
C LEU A 23 16.92 -14.28 -21.74
N TYR A 24 16.70 -13.83 -22.99
CA TYR A 24 15.50 -13.06 -23.34
C TYR A 24 14.22 -13.84 -23.04
N GLY A 25 14.16 -15.13 -23.40
CA GLY A 25 13.01 -15.98 -23.10
C GLY A 25 12.76 -16.19 -21.61
N TRP A 26 13.82 -16.35 -20.80
CA TRP A 26 13.71 -16.49 -19.35
C TRP A 26 13.33 -15.18 -18.64
N GLY A 27 13.88 -14.04 -19.08
CA GLY A 27 13.49 -12.72 -18.58
C GLY A 27 12.01 -12.43 -18.82
N ALA A 28 11.57 -12.60 -20.07
CA ALA A 28 10.17 -12.42 -20.45
C ALA A 28 9.22 -13.32 -19.65
N ALA A 29 9.59 -14.59 -19.40
CA ALA A 29 8.78 -15.49 -18.59
C ALA A 29 8.59 -15.00 -17.15
N ILE A 30 9.65 -14.48 -16.52
CA ILE A 30 9.58 -13.94 -15.14
C ILE A 30 8.74 -12.65 -15.11
N VAL A 31 8.87 -11.78 -16.11
CA VAL A 31 8.04 -10.57 -16.24
C VAL A 31 6.55 -10.92 -16.38
N ILE A 32 6.23 -11.89 -17.25
CA ILE A 32 4.85 -12.35 -17.47
C ILE A 32 4.27 -12.95 -16.20
N LEU A 33 5.04 -13.74 -15.44
CA LEU A 33 4.61 -14.27 -14.15
C LEU A 33 4.38 -13.16 -13.11
N GLY A 34 5.24 -12.13 -13.08
CA GLY A 34 5.04 -10.96 -12.22
C GLY A 34 3.78 -10.18 -12.57
N ALA A 35 3.49 -10.00 -13.87
CA ALA A 35 2.28 -9.36 -14.35
C ALA A 35 1.03 -10.18 -14.00
N LEU A 36 1.08 -11.51 -14.16
CA LEU A 36 -0.01 -12.42 -13.78
C LEU A 36 -0.34 -12.31 -12.29
N PHE A 37 0.67 -12.30 -11.41
CA PHE A 37 0.48 -12.14 -9.97
C PHE A 37 -0.15 -10.79 -9.61
N LYS A 38 0.19 -9.74 -10.36
CA LYS A 38 -0.39 -8.40 -10.18
C LYS A 38 -1.87 -8.36 -10.58
N ILE A 39 -2.26 -9.10 -11.62
CA ILE A 39 -3.66 -9.20 -12.06
C ILE A 39 -4.50 -10.02 -11.08
N GLU A 40 -3.97 -11.14 -10.58
CA GLU A 40 -4.64 -12.03 -9.62
C GLU A 40 -4.66 -11.49 -8.17
N ASN A 41 -4.09 -10.30 -7.92
CA ASN A 41 -4.00 -9.68 -6.58
C ASN A 41 -3.38 -10.59 -5.49
N LEU A 42 -2.39 -11.41 -5.87
CA LEU A 42 -1.72 -12.30 -4.94
C LEU A 42 -0.83 -11.50 -3.95
N PRO A 43 -0.71 -11.93 -2.68
CA PRO A 43 0.16 -11.28 -1.71
C PRO A 43 1.61 -11.31 -2.19
N GLY A 44 2.25 -10.13 -2.23
CA GLY A 44 3.62 -9.99 -2.74
C GLY A 44 3.75 -9.74 -4.25
N ALA A 45 2.65 -9.57 -4.98
CA ALA A 45 2.66 -9.32 -6.43
C ALA A 45 3.54 -8.14 -6.86
N SER A 46 3.54 -7.05 -6.08
CA SER A 46 4.38 -5.88 -6.38
C SER A 46 5.89 -6.20 -6.31
N TYR A 47 6.31 -7.05 -5.37
CA TYR A 47 7.71 -7.48 -5.27
C TYR A 47 8.12 -8.39 -6.44
N MET A 48 7.22 -9.29 -6.84
CA MET A 48 7.50 -10.19 -7.97
C MET A 48 7.53 -9.47 -9.32
N LEU A 49 6.63 -8.50 -9.53
CA LEU A 49 6.63 -7.65 -10.71
C LEU A 49 7.89 -6.76 -10.78
N MET A 50 8.30 -6.18 -9.65
CA MET A 50 9.52 -5.39 -9.56
C MET A 50 10.77 -6.23 -9.87
N ALA A 51 10.83 -7.47 -9.37
CA ALA A 51 11.93 -8.39 -9.69
C ALA A 51 11.95 -8.75 -11.19
N GLY A 52 10.80 -9.05 -11.80
CA GLY A 52 10.71 -9.36 -13.23
C GLY A 52 11.14 -8.20 -14.12
N LEU A 53 10.59 -7.00 -13.90
CA LEU A 53 10.97 -5.81 -14.67
C LEU A 53 12.43 -5.41 -14.43
N GLY A 54 12.96 -5.64 -13.22
CA GLY A 54 14.38 -5.41 -12.92
C GLY A 54 15.31 -6.35 -13.69
N ILE A 55 14.97 -7.64 -13.78
CA ILE A 55 15.72 -8.63 -14.59
C ILE A 55 15.69 -8.23 -16.06
N GLU A 56 14.52 -7.84 -16.57
CA GLU A 56 14.34 -7.43 -17.96
C GLU A 56 15.17 -6.17 -18.29
N SER A 57 15.21 -5.18 -17.39
CA SER A 57 16.04 -3.98 -17.56
C SER A 57 17.54 -4.32 -17.68
N ILE A 58 18.03 -5.29 -16.91
CA ILE A 58 19.41 -5.75 -16.99
C ILE A 58 19.67 -6.46 -18.33
N ILE A 59 18.74 -7.31 -18.77
CA ILE A 59 18.85 -8.02 -20.05
C ILE A 59 18.86 -7.03 -21.22
N PHE A 60 17.97 -6.03 -21.22
CA PHE A 60 17.94 -4.97 -22.24
C PHE A 60 19.22 -4.14 -22.26
N PHE A 61 19.78 -3.84 -21.09
CA PHE A 61 21.06 -3.13 -21.01
C PHE A 61 22.19 -3.90 -21.68
N PHE A 62 22.29 -5.21 -21.45
CA PHE A 62 23.30 -6.06 -22.10
C PHE A 62 22.99 -6.32 -23.59
N SER A 63 21.72 -6.31 -23.98
CA SER A 63 21.28 -6.39 -25.38
C SER A 63 21.79 -5.23 -26.23
N ALA A 64 21.87 -4.02 -25.67
CA ALA A 64 22.34 -2.83 -26.38
C ALA A 64 23.80 -2.92 -26.86
N PHE A 65 24.59 -3.83 -26.30
CA PHE A 65 25.98 -4.09 -26.70
C PHE A 65 26.10 -5.22 -27.73
N GLU A 66 25.00 -5.84 -28.14
CA GLU A 66 24.98 -6.84 -29.20
C GLU A 66 24.91 -6.15 -30.57
N LYS A 67 25.82 -6.52 -31.48
CA LYS A 67 25.84 -5.99 -32.85
C LYS A 67 24.60 -6.47 -33.58
N GLN A 68 23.84 -5.55 -34.19
CA GLN A 68 22.65 -5.85 -34.98
C GLN A 68 22.97 -6.97 -36.00
N HIS A 69 22.18 -8.04 -35.99
CA HIS A 69 22.34 -9.13 -36.95
C HIS A 69 22.30 -8.55 -38.37
N VAL A 70 23.41 -8.66 -39.10
CA VAL A 70 23.45 -8.33 -40.52
C VAL A 70 22.50 -9.31 -41.20
N GLU A 71 21.48 -8.80 -41.86
CA GLU A 71 20.54 -9.64 -42.61
C GLU A 71 21.35 -10.54 -43.56
N PRO A 72 21.04 -11.85 -43.62
CA PRO A 72 21.73 -12.76 -44.53
C PRO A 72 21.70 -12.20 -45.95
N ASP A 73 22.86 -12.09 -46.58
CA ASP A 73 22.97 -11.61 -47.95
C ASP A 73 22.40 -12.68 -48.90
N TRP A 74 21.11 -12.58 -49.17
CA TRP A 74 20.35 -13.49 -50.03
C TRP A 74 20.86 -13.51 -51.49
N SER A 75 21.73 -12.57 -51.88
CA SER A 75 22.35 -12.55 -53.21
C SER A 75 23.32 -13.72 -53.45
N LEU A 76 23.86 -14.34 -52.39
CA LEU A 76 24.69 -15.54 -52.52
C LEU A 76 23.89 -16.80 -52.87
N VAL A 77 22.58 -16.81 -52.60
CA VAL A 77 21.70 -17.96 -52.81
C VAL A 77 20.98 -17.88 -54.17
N TYR A 78 20.78 -16.67 -54.71
CA TYR A 78 20.13 -16.43 -56.00
C TYR A 78 20.94 -15.44 -56.85
N PRO A 79 21.93 -15.92 -57.63
CA PRO A 79 22.77 -15.06 -58.46
C PRO A 79 22.04 -14.35 -59.61
N GLU A 80 20.79 -14.74 -59.92
CA GLU A 80 19.98 -14.07 -60.95
C GLU A 80 19.56 -12.63 -60.57
N LEU A 81 19.65 -12.24 -59.29
CA LEU A 81 19.39 -10.86 -58.84
C LEU A 81 20.62 -9.93 -58.92
N ALA A 82 21.83 -10.49 -59.09
CA ALA A 82 23.07 -9.70 -59.09
C ALA A 82 23.40 -9.07 -60.46
N HIS A 83 22.76 -9.53 -61.54
CA HIS A 83 23.00 -9.06 -62.91
C HIS A 83 21.86 -8.25 -63.52
N MET A 84 20.82 -7.92 -62.75
CA MET A 84 19.84 -6.89 -63.15
C MET A 84 20.45 -5.50 -62.91
N ASN A 85 21.27 -5.03 -63.85
CA ASN A 85 21.40 -3.60 -64.13
C ASN A 85 20.07 -3.12 -64.69
N ASP A 86 19.08 -2.96 -63.82
CA ASP A 86 17.77 -2.40 -64.15
C ASP A 86 17.78 -0.88 -63.87
N PRO A 87 17.26 -0.03 -64.78
CA PRO A 87 17.05 1.40 -64.54
C PRO A 87 16.13 1.69 -63.34
N ASP A 88 15.45 0.68 -62.79
CA ASP A 88 14.56 0.73 -61.63
C ASP A 88 15.29 0.35 -60.34
N ALA A 89 16.35 1.09 -60.00
CA ALA A 89 16.97 1.01 -58.69
C ALA A 89 15.95 1.38 -57.59
N ILE A 90 15.61 0.39 -56.76
CA ILE A 90 14.99 0.46 -55.42
C ILE A 90 14.37 1.83 -55.12
N LYS A 91 13.09 2.01 -55.49
CA LYS A 91 12.31 3.18 -55.08
C LYS A 91 12.40 3.33 -53.57
N ARG A 92 12.85 4.48 -53.09
CA ARG A 92 12.96 4.76 -51.64
C ARG A 92 11.57 4.58 -51.00
N PRO A 93 11.46 4.16 -49.74
CA PRO A 93 10.15 4.00 -49.08
C PRO A 93 9.24 5.23 -49.20
N SER A 94 9.81 6.43 -49.26
CA SER A 94 9.08 7.68 -49.53
C SER A 94 8.49 7.76 -50.94
N GLN A 95 9.20 7.27 -51.97
CA GLN A 95 8.72 7.27 -53.36
C GLN A 95 7.66 6.20 -53.59
N GLN A 96 7.75 5.05 -52.90
CA GLN A 96 6.69 4.04 -52.93
C GLN A 96 5.46 4.50 -52.16
N LEU A 97 5.63 5.26 -51.08
CA LEU A 97 4.54 5.91 -50.35
C LEU A 97 3.88 7.01 -51.20
N ASP A 98 4.66 7.85 -51.88
CA ASP A 98 4.17 8.90 -52.79
C ASP A 98 3.39 8.29 -53.97
N GLU A 99 3.91 7.21 -54.58
CA GLU A 99 3.24 6.50 -55.67
C GLU A 99 2.02 5.71 -55.19
N ALA A 100 2.01 5.23 -53.94
CA ALA A 100 0.82 4.62 -53.31
C ALA A 100 -0.25 5.66 -52.97
N LEU A 101 0.14 6.86 -52.53
CA LEU A 101 -0.78 7.99 -52.27
C LEU A 101 -1.37 8.54 -53.58
N GLU A 102 -0.57 8.59 -54.65
CA GLU A 102 -1.00 9.00 -55.99
C GLU A 102 -1.92 7.95 -56.64
N ARG A 103 -1.61 6.65 -56.47
CA ARG A 103 -2.38 5.53 -57.05
C ARG A 103 -3.66 5.21 -56.26
N ALA A 104 -3.66 5.40 -54.94
CA ALA A 104 -4.85 5.32 -54.10
C ALA A 104 -5.75 6.54 -54.25
N LYS A 105 -5.31 7.54 -55.03
CA LYS A 105 -6.07 8.68 -55.52
C LYS A 105 -7.02 9.19 -54.46
N ILE A 106 -6.46 9.57 -53.31
CA ILE A 106 -7.16 9.88 -52.06
C ILE A 106 -8.57 10.41 -52.34
N ASP A 107 -9.53 9.50 -52.40
CA ASP A 107 -10.91 9.87 -52.65
C ASP A 107 -11.37 10.60 -51.40
N ASN A 108 -12.17 11.67 -51.54
CA ASN A 108 -12.67 12.44 -50.40
C ASN A 108 -13.27 11.53 -49.31
N GLU A 109 -13.84 10.40 -49.71
CA GLU A 109 -14.41 9.35 -48.85
C GLU A 109 -13.37 8.63 -47.96
N LEU A 110 -12.13 8.42 -48.44
CA LEU A 110 -11.03 7.87 -47.65
C LEU A 110 -10.48 8.89 -46.64
N ILE A 111 -10.43 10.17 -46.99
CA ILE A 111 -10.08 11.23 -46.03
C ILE A 111 -11.15 11.34 -44.96
N GLU A 112 -12.42 11.30 -45.36
CA GLU A 112 -13.55 11.42 -44.44
C GLU A 112 -13.60 10.24 -43.46
N SER A 113 -13.44 9.01 -43.94
CA SER A 113 -13.37 7.82 -43.08
C SER A 113 -12.13 7.80 -42.17
N LEU A 114 -10.97 8.28 -42.64
CA LEU A 114 -9.78 8.43 -41.80
C LEU A 114 -10.00 9.50 -40.72
N ASN A 115 -10.64 10.62 -41.06
CA ASN A 115 -10.98 11.68 -40.11
C ASN A 115 -12.01 11.20 -39.07
N GLU A 116 -13.03 10.46 -39.50
CA GLU A 116 -13.99 9.78 -38.62
C GLU A 116 -13.26 8.81 -37.66
N GLY A 117 -12.34 8.00 -38.19
CA GLY A 117 -11.52 7.06 -37.41
C GLY A 117 -10.59 7.75 -36.41
N LEU A 118 -9.94 8.84 -36.80
CA LEU A 118 -9.10 9.64 -35.88
C LEU A 118 -9.94 10.31 -34.78
N ARG A 119 -11.15 10.78 -35.11
CA ARG A 119 -12.07 11.36 -34.12
C ARG A 119 -12.57 10.29 -33.15
N ALA A 120 -13.00 9.13 -33.65
CA ALA A 120 -13.43 8.00 -32.82
C ALA A 120 -12.29 7.48 -31.92
N PHE A 121 -11.05 7.45 -32.44
CA PHE A 121 -9.87 7.10 -31.65
C PHE A 121 -9.58 8.14 -30.57
N GLY A 122 -9.64 9.44 -30.90
CA GLY A 122 -9.45 10.53 -29.95
C GLY A 122 -10.51 10.52 -28.83
N GLU A 123 -11.76 10.23 -29.18
CA GLU A 123 -12.86 10.09 -28.23
C GLU A 123 -12.68 8.86 -27.33
N SER A 124 -12.29 7.72 -27.89
CA SER A 124 -11.96 6.51 -27.13
C SER A 124 -10.77 6.72 -26.18
N ALA A 125 -9.72 7.42 -26.62
CA ALA A 125 -8.58 7.76 -25.78
C ALA A 125 -8.96 8.71 -24.64
N LYS A 126 -9.84 9.68 -24.89
CA LYS A 126 -10.39 10.57 -23.86
C LYS A 126 -11.20 9.78 -22.82
N GLN A 127 -12.07 8.87 -23.28
CA GLN A 127 -12.92 8.05 -22.41
C GLN A 127 -12.09 7.07 -21.56
N LEU A 128 -11.00 6.53 -22.13
CA LEU A 128 -10.01 5.75 -21.37
C LEU A 128 -9.33 6.58 -20.29
N ASN A 129 -8.93 7.82 -20.59
CA ASN A 129 -8.29 8.71 -19.62
C ASN A 129 -9.24 9.08 -18.46
N GLU A 130 -10.52 9.34 -18.77
CA GLU A 130 -11.57 9.55 -17.77
C GLU A 130 -11.77 8.29 -16.89
N THR A 131 -11.78 7.10 -17.51
CA THR A 131 -11.90 5.82 -16.79
C THR A 131 -10.70 5.55 -15.88
N VAL A 132 -9.47 5.83 -16.34
CA VAL A 132 -8.25 5.70 -15.53
C VAL A 132 -8.28 6.67 -14.34
N THR A 133 -8.75 7.89 -14.55
CA THR A 133 -8.93 8.88 -13.47
C THR A 133 -9.99 8.43 -12.47
N ALA A 134 -11.12 7.89 -12.94
CA ALA A 134 -12.16 7.32 -12.09
C ALA A 134 -11.67 6.09 -11.31
N ALA A 135 -10.87 5.22 -11.92
CA ALA A 135 -10.26 4.06 -11.28
C ALA A 135 -9.28 4.46 -10.16
N SER A 136 -8.51 5.53 -10.35
CA SER A 136 -7.70 6.14 -9.29
C SER A 136 -8.57 6.59 -8.12
N GLY A 137 -9.70 7.25 -8.41
CA GLY A 137 -10.68 7.65 -7.40
C GLY A 137 -11.29 6.48 -6.63
N ILE A 138 -11.48 5.32 -7.27
CA ILE A 138 -11.97 4.10 -6.61
C ILE A 138 -10.93 3.55 -5.62
N SER A 139 -9.64 3.57 -5.96
CA SER A 139 -8.58 3.14 -5.03
C SER A 139 -8.53 4.04 -3.79
N GLU A 140 -8.63 5.35 -3.97
CA GLU A 140 -8.63 6.30 -2.87
C GLU A 140 -9.92 6.20 -2.04
N TYR A 141 -11.06 5.99 -2.68
CA TYR A 141 -12.34 5.69 -2.02
C TYR A 141 -12.27 4.43 -1.17
N ASN A 142 -11.68 3.34 -1.68
CA ASN A 142 -11.48 2.11 -0.92
C ASN A 142 -10.60 2.34 0.32
N SER A 143 -9.54 3.15 0.18
CA SER A 143 -8.70 3.54 1.32
C SER A 143 -9.48 4.34 2.36
N GLN A 144 -10.31 5.30 1.92
CA GLN A 144 -11.16 6.09 2.82
C GLN A 144 -12.22 5.23 3.51
N ILE A 145 -12.78 4.23 2.84
CA ILE A 145 -13.70 3.26 3.46
C ILE A 145 -12.95 2.39 4.48
N GLU A 146 -11.77 1.90 4.17
CA GLU A 146 -10.99 1.09 5.12
C GLU A 146 -10.66 1.89 6.40
N GLU A 147 -10.26 3.15 6.23
CA GLU A 147 -10.02 4.05 7.36
C GLU A 147 -11.31 4.36 8.13
N GLY A 148 -12.43 4.58 7.43
CA GLY A 148 -13.75 4.74 8.04
C GLY A 148 -14.18 3.53 8.87
N VAL A 149 -13.97 2.32 8.36
CA VAL A 149 -14.24 1.06 9.08
C VAL A 149 -13.34 0.93 10.30
N LYS A 150 -12.05 1.27 10.20
CA LYS A 150 -11.13 1.29 11.37
C LYS A 150 -11.61 2.27 12.44
N ASN A 151 -12.00 3.48 12.03
CA ASN A 151 -12.51 4.51 12.94
C ASN A 151 -13.83 4.07 13.60
N MET A 152 -14.73 3.44 12.85
CA MET A 152 -15.99 2.91 13.39
C MET A 152 -15.75 1.77 14.40
N ASN A 153 -14.81 0.87 14.10
CA ASN A 153 -14.41 -0.19 15.04
C ASN A 153 -13.80 0.41 16.32
N ALA A 154 -12.92 1.41 16.18
CA ALA A 154 -12.35 2.11 17.33
C ALA A 154 -13.43 2.83 18.16
N LEU A 155 -14.43 3.44 17.51
CA LEU A 155 -15.59 4.04 18.16
C LEU A 155 -16.42 3.01 18.94
N ASN A 156 -16.69 1.85 18.34
CA ASN A 156 -17.40 0.77 19.03
C ASN A 156 -16.62 0.29 20.26
N SER A 157 -15.31 0.06 20.13
CA SER A 157 -14.47 -0.33 21.27
C SER A 157 -14.41 0.75 22.35
N LEU A 158 -14.33 2.03 21.99
CA LEU A 158 -14.41 3.14 22.94
C LEU A 158 -15.77 3.19 23.64
N TYR A 159 -16.86 2.90 22.93
CA TYR A 159 -18.20 2.86 23.50
C TYR A 159 -18.36 1.72 24.50
N GLU A 160 -17.85 0.53 24.18
CA GLU A 160 -17.79 -0.62 25.11
C GLU A 160 -16.94 -0.28 26.35
N LEU A 161 -15.76 0.33 26.15
CA LEU A 161 -14.89 0.76 27.24
C LEU A 161 -15.57 1.81 28.13
N GLN A 162 -16.29 2.76 27.53
CA GLN A 162 -17.03 3.79 28.26
C GLN A 162 -18.16 3.19 29.09
N LEU A 163 -18.91 2.23 28.54
CA LEU A 163 -19.94 1.50 29.29
C LEU A 163 -19.34 0.72 30.46
N GLN A 164 -18.22 0.04 30.24
CA GLN A 164 -17.52 -0.70 31.28
C GLN A 164 -16.99 0.24 32.38
N THR A 165 -16.38 1.36 31.99
CA THR A 165 -15.87 2.37 32.92
C THR A 165 -17.00 3.03 33.70
N SER A 166 -18.14 3.30 33.05
CA SER A 166 -19.35 3.83 33.70
C SER A 166 -19.90 2.86 34.75
N ASN A 167 -19.95 1.56 34.43
CA ASN A 167 -20.35 0.53 35.40
C ASN A 167 -19.38 0.45 36.58
N GLN A 168 -18.06 0.44 36.33
CA GLN A 168 -17.06 0.44 37.40
C GLN A 168 -17.13 1.70 38.26
N GLN A 169 -17.33 2.87 37.65
CA GLN A 169 -17.50 4.13 38.36
C GLN A 169 -18.76 4.11 39.23
N MET A 170 -19.86 3.52 38.73
CA MET A 170 -21.10 3.34 39.49
C MET A 170 -20.86 2.43 40.70
N GLU A 171 -20.24 1.26 40.51
CA GLU A 171 -19.89 0.35 41.61
C GLU A 171 -18.98 1.02 42.64
N ALA A 172 -17.91 1.71 42.18
CA ALA A 172 -17.01 2.43 43.07
C ALA A 172 -17.73 3.54 43.86
N THR A 173 -18.67 4.24 43.22
CA THR A 173 -19.51 5.25 43.86
C THR A 173 -20.45 4.64 44.89
N THR A 174 -21.08 3.50 44.57
CA THR A 174 -21.92 2.76 45.53
C THR A 174 -21.13 2.29 46.74
N ILE A 175 -19.94 1.72 46.54
CA ILE A 175 -19.04 1.31 47.63
C ILE A 175 -18.61 2.53 48.47
N PHE A 176 -18.28 3.66 47.82
CA PHE A 176 -17.92 4.89 48.51
C PHE A 176 -19.07 5.41 49.39
N LEU A 177 -20.30 5.44 48.87
CA LEU A 177 -21.49 5.83 49.63
C LEU A 177 -21.76 4.87 50.80
N GLN A 178 -21.57 3.57 50.59
CA GLN A 178 -21.68 2.57 51.65
C GLN A 178 -20.63 2.79 52.75
N ASN A 179 -19.36 3.01 52.38
CA ASN A 179 -18.29 3.30 53.32
C ASN A 179 -18.51 4.59 54.09
N LEU A 180 -19.05 5.63 53.45
CA LEU A 180 -19.45 6.87 54.11
C LEU A 180 -20.57 6.62 55.12
N GLN A 181 -21.59 5.84 54.75
CA GLN A 181 -22.68 5.50 55.64
C GLN A 181 -22.18 4.73 56.87
N THR A 182 -21.33 3.72 56.67
CA THR A 182 -20.69 2.98 57.77
C THR A 182 -19.81 3.89 58.63
N SER A 183 -19.02 4.79 58.04
CA SER A 183 -18.20 5.73 58.80
C SER A 183 -19.02 6.70 59.65
N VAL A 184 -20.18 7.14 59.15
CA VAL A 184 -21.12 7.98 59.90
C VAL A 184 -21.73 7.20 61.08
N GLU A 185 -22.12 5.95 60.86
CA GLU A 185 -22.60 5.04 61.90
C GLU A 185 -21.52 4.82 62.99
N ASP A 186 -20.29 4.52 62.58
CA ASP A 186 -19.16 4.31 63.49
C ASP A 186 -18.80 5.58 64.27
N SER A 187 -18.85 6.75 63.61
CA SER A 187 -18.64 8.04 64.28
C SER A 187 -19.71 8.30 65.34
N ARG A 188 -20.96 7.95 65.06
CA ARG A 188 -22.06 8.08 66.03
C ARG A 188 -21.85 7.15 67.23
N ARG A 189 -21.47 5.89 66.99
CA ARG A 189 -21.14 4.92 68.05
C ARG A 189 -19.95 5.36 68.90
N PHE A 190 -18.90 5.90 68.27
CA PHE A 190 -17.76 6.48 68.96
C PHE A 190 -18.20 7.63 69.87
N GLN A 191 -19.07 8.51 69.38
CA GLN A 191 -19.62 9.63 70.14
C GLN A 191 -20.40 9.15 71.39
N GLU A 192 -21.20 8.08 71.26
CA GLU A 192 -21.89 7.43 72.38
C GLU A 192 -20.89 6.82 73.38
N GLN A 193 -19.86 6.12 72.90
CA GLN A 193 -18.83 5.52 73.76
C GLN A 193 -18.01 6.57 74.52
N VAL A 194 -17.66 7.69 73.87
CA VAL A 194 -16.95 8.81 74.51
C VAL A 194 -17.84 9.47 75.56
N GLY A 195 -19.15 9.64 75.30
CA GLY A 195 -20.10 10.15 76.28
C GLY A 195 -20.18 9.24 77.52
N SER A 196 -20.33 7.93 77.31
CA SER A 196 -20.30 6.93 78.38
C SER A 196 -18.98 6.97 79.19
N LEU A 197 -17.84 7.11 78.51
CA LEU A 197 -16.54 7.20 79.18
C LEU A 197 -16.44 8.47 80.04
N ALA A 198 -16.95 9.60 79.54
CA ALA A 198 -17.00 10.85 80.29
C ALA A 198 -17.87 10.72 81.54
N ASP A 199 -19.05 10.10 81.44
CA ASP A 199 -19.93 9.83 82.58
C ASP A 199 -19.24 8.93 83.62
N ASN A 200 -18.56 7.87 83.18
CA ASN A 200 -17.82 6.98 84.07
C ASN A 200 -16.65 7.69 84.77
N LEU A 201 -15.92 8.55 84.05
CA LEU A 201 -14.85 9.38 84.63
C LEU A 201 -15.41 10.39 85.63
N GLU A 202 -16.56 11.00 85.35
CA GLU A 202 -17.23 11.90 86.30
C GLU A 202 -17.63 11.14 87.58
N GLN A 203 -18.21 9.95 87.44
CA GLN A 203 -18.57 9.09 88.57
C GLN A 203 -17.34 8.68 89.39
N LEU A 204 -16.25 8.26 88.74
CA LEU A 204 -14.99 7.98 89.41
C LEU A 204 -14.46 9.20 90.14
N ASN A 205 -14.44 10.37 89.50
CA ASN A 205 -14.02 11.62 90.14
C ASN A 205 -14.89 11.98 91.34
N LYS A 206 -16.20 11.74 91.30
CA LYS A 206 -17.09 11.92 92.47
C LYS A 206 -16.73 10.97 93.61
N VAL A 207 -16.45 9.70 93.33
CA VAL A 207 -16.02 8.73 94.34
C VAL A 207 -14.66 9.12 94.93
N TYR A 208 -13.70 9.52 94.10
CA TYR A 208 -12.41 10.02 94.57
C TYR A 208 -12.54 11.30 95.39
N ALA A 209 -13.40 12.24 95.01
CA ALA A 209 -13.66 13.45 95.80
C ALA A 209 -14.32 13.12 97.15
N ASN A 210 -15.27 12.18 97.16
CA ASN A 210 -15.89 11.69 98.39
C ASN A 210 -14.86 10.98 99.29
N MET A 211 -13.95 10.19 98.71
CA MET A 211 -12.88 9.51 99.42
C MET A 211 -11.83 10.50 99.95
N LEU A 212 -11.48 11.53 99.19
CA LEU A 212 -10.58 12.60 99.60
C LEU A 212 -11.18 13.44 100.74
N ASN A 213 -12.47 13.78 100.66
CA ASN A 213 -13.19 14.45 101.75
C ASN A 213 -13.26 13.57 103.00
N ALA A 214 -13.45 12.26 102.84
CA ALA A 214 -13.44 11.30 103.96
C ALA A 214 -12.03 11.09 104.55
N MET A 215 -10.97 11.21 103.75
CA MET A 215 -9.57 11.14 104.21
C MET A 215 -9.04 12.47 104.75
N ASN A 216 -9.73 13.59 104.51
CA ASN A 216 -9.36 14.90 105.04
C ASN A 216 -10.50 15.51 105.88
N PRO A 217 -10.96 14.82 106.95
CA PRO A 217 -12.16 15.20 107.71
C PRO A 217 -11.98 16.45 108.59
N ASN A 218 -10.87 17.19 108.48
CA ASN A 218 -10.59 18.37 109.30
C ASN A 218 -10.26 19.59 108.45
N LYS A 219 -11.31 20.26 107.96
CA LYS A 219 -11.47 21.71 107.95
C LYS A 219 -12.94 22.06 108.12
#